data_AF-A0A2K8GKL9-F1
#
_entry.id   AF-A0A2K8GKL9-F1
#
_cell.length_a   1.000
_cell.length_b   1.000
_cell.length_c   1.000
_cell.angle_alpha   90.00
_cell.angle_beta   90.00
_cell.angle_gamma   90.00
#
_symmetry.space_group_name_H-M   'P 1'
#
loop_
_entity.id
_entity.type
_entity.pdbx_description
1 polymer ?
#
loop_
_entity_poly.entity_id
_entity_poly.type
_entity_poly.pdbx_seq_one_letter_code
_entity_poly.pdbx_strand_id
1 'polypeptide(L)' 'LIIQGLTEEEIKANFIKIVLKCTKENPVDMTELLALQQLIVPKKKETKCLLACAYKIEGVMNSKG' A
#
# COMPACT_ATOMS: atom_id res chain seq x y z
N LEU A 1 30.67 -0.01 -7.63
CA LEU A 1 29.48 -0.35 -6.83
C LEU A 1 28.38 -0.76 -7.78
N ILE A 2 27.92 -2.02 -7.74
CA ILE A 2 26.73 -2.44 -8.49
C ILE A 2 25.53 -2.13 -7.59
N ILE A 3 24.71 -1.15 -7.96
CA ILE A 3 23.43 -0.92 -7.28
C ILE A 3 22.44 -1.91 -7.88
N GLN A 4 22.13 -2.97 -7.15
CA GLN A 4 21.04 -3.89 -7.51
C GLN A 4 19.73 -3.30 -6.98
N GLY A 5 18.84 -2.89 -7.89
CA GLY A 5 17.48 -2.50 -7.55
C GLY A 5 16.60 -3.72 -7.26
N LEU A 6 15.51 -3.50 -6.54
CA LEU A 6 14.48 -4.52 -6.37
C LEU A 6 13.77 -4.79 -7.69
N THR A 7 13.41 -6.05 -7.93
CA THR A 7 12.47 -6.43 -8.98
C THR A 7 11.07 -5.90 -8.70
N GLU A 8 10.23 -5.85 -9.73
CA GLU A 8 8.82 -5.45 -9.56
C GLU A 8 8.08 -6.33 -8.55
N GLU A 9 8.36 -7.63 -8.54
CA GLU A 9 7.75 -8.58 -7.61
C GLU A 9 8.17 -8.29 -6.16
N GLU A 10 9.46 -8.02 -5.93
CA GLU A 10 9.97 -7.64 -4.61
C GLU A 10 9.39 -6.31 -4.12
N ILE A 11 9.23 -5.33 -5.03
CA ILE A 11 8.58 -4.04 -4.72
C ILE A 11 7.13 -4.27 -4.29
N LYS A 12 6.36 -5.05 -5.05
CA LYS A 12 4.96 -5.37 -4.71
C LYS A 12 4.84 -6.13 -3.39
N ALA A 13 5.71 -7.11 -3.15
CA ALA A 13 5.75 -7.89 -1.92
C ALA A 13 6.13 -7.03 -0.70
N ASN A 14 7.03 -6.06 -0.86
CA ASN A 14 7.37 -5.15 0.22
C ASN A 14 6.23 -4.16 0.48
N PHE A 15 5.62 -3.60 -0.57
CA PHE A 15 4.50 -2.67 -0.44
C PHE A 15 3.30 -3.31 0.28
N ILE A 16 2.94 -4.55 -0.04
CA ILE A 16 1.81 -5.20 0.64
C ILE A 16 2.05 -5.41 2.14
N LYS A 17 3.30 -5.67 2.56
CA LYS A 17 3.64 -5.76 4.00
C LYS A 17 3.39 -4.43 4.72
N ILE A 18 3.60 -3.31 4.04
CA ILE A 18 3.34 -1.97 4.59
C ILE A 18 1.83 -1.71 4.65
N VAL A 19 1.09 -2.01 3.57
CA VAL A 19 -0.37 -1.90 3.55
C VAL A 19 -1.02 -2.70 4.69
N LEU A 20 -0.54 -3.92 4.95
CA LEU A 20 -1.06 -4.75 6.04
C LEU A 20 -0.90 -4.11 7.43
N LYS A 21 0.14 -3.29 7.67
CA LYS A 21 0.31 -2.55 8.93
C LYS A 21 -0.83 -1.54 9.17
N CYS A 22 -1.44 -1.03 8.10
CA CYS A 22 -2.51 -0.03 8.15
C CYS A 22 -3.92 -0.63 8.36
N THR A 23 -4.07 -1.96 8.23
CA THR A 23 -5.38 -2.63 8.31
C THR A 23 -6.04 -2.56 9.69
N LYS A 24 -5.24 -2.41 10.76
CA LYS A 24 -5.77 -2.25 12.12
C LYS A 24 -6.57 -0.95 12.28
N GLU A 25 -6.13 0.12 11.64
CA GLU A 25 -6.79 1.44 11.70
C GLU A 25 -7.82 1.63 10.59
N ASN A 26 -7.59 0.97 9.44
CA ASN A 26 -8.44 1.05 8.27
C ASN A 26 -8.84 -0.38 7.85
N PRO A 27 -9.75 -1.03 8.59
CA PRO A 27 -10.18 -2.38 8.26
C PRO A 27 -10.87 -2.40 6.89
N VAL A 28 -10.46 -3.36 6.06
CA VAL A 28 -11.05 -3.59 4.73
C VAL A 28 -11.19 -5.09 4.49
N ASP A 29 -12.04 -5.44 3.54
CA ASP A 29 -12.21 -6.84 3.12
C ASP A 29 -10.96 -7.36 2.39
N MET A 30 -10.74 -8.67 2.46
CA MET A 30 -9.62 -9.33 1.75
C MET A 30 -9.66 -9.06 0.24
N THR A 31 -10.84 -8.93 -0.35
CA THR A 31 -11.01 -8.63 -1.78
C THR A 31 -10.49 -7.25 -2.16
N GLU A 32 -10.59 -6.25 -1.27
CA GLU A 32 -10.02 -4.92 -1.46
C GLU A 32 -8.48 -4.96 -1.37
N LEU A 33 -7.93 -5.76 -0.46
CA LEU A 33 -6.47 -5.97 -0.37
C LEU A 33 -5.90 -6.64 -1.64
N LEU A 34 -6.58 -7.67 -2.14
CA LEU A 34 -6.20 -8.33 -3.39
C LEU A 34 -6.28 -7.37 -4.58
N ALA A 35 -7.29 -6.50 -4.63
CA ALA A 35 -7.40 -5.48 -5.67
C ALA A 35 -6.20 -4.49 -5.64
N LEU A 36 -5.74 -4.08 -4.46
CA LEU A 36 -4.54 -3.24 -4.32
C LEU A 36 -3.26 -3.94 -4.81
N GLN A 37 -3.10 -5.25 -4.55
CA GLN A 37 -1.97 -6.02 -5.11
C GLN A 37 -1.97 -6.05 -6.65
N GLN A 38 -3.16 -6.04 -7.25
CA GLN A 38 -3.36 -5.97 -8.70
C GLN A 38 -3.33 -4.53 -9.25
N LEU A 39 -2.89 -3.56 -8.43
CA LEU A 39 -2.81 -2.13 -8.77
C LEU A 39 -4.15 -1.50 -9.19
N ILE A 40 -5.27 -2.10 -8.77
CA ILE A 40 -6.59 -1.57 -9.04
C ILE A 40 -6.85 -0.39 -8.09
N VAL A 41 -7.16 0.77 -8.68
CA VAL A 41 -7.41 2.00 -7.91
C VAL A 41 -8.64 1.81 -7.02
N PRO A 42 -8.52 2.05 -5.70
CA PRO A 42 -9.62 1.85 -4.78
C PRO A 42 -10.74 2.87 -4.99
N LYS A 43 -12.00 2.40 -4.95
CA LYS A 43 -13.18 3.27 -5.04
C LYS A 43 -13.75 3.62 -3.67
N LYS A 44 -13.77 2.64 -2.76
CA LYS A 44 -14.26 2.80 -1.37
C LYS A 44 -13.36 3.75 -0.58
N LYS A 45 -13.96 4.52 0.32
CA LYS A 45 -13.26 5.53 1.12
C LYS A 45 -12.26 4.86 2.06
N GLU A 46 -12.65 3.74 2.65
CA GLU A 46 -11.88 2.97 3.63
C GLU A 46 -10.60 2.44 2.99
N THR A 47 -10.69 1.87 1.79
CA THR A 47 -9.53 1.38 1.03
C THR A 47 -8.62 2.53 0.57
N LYS A 48 -9.18 3.71 0.26
CA LYS A 48 -8.36 4.93 0.00
C LYS A 48 -7.60 5.37 1.24
N CYS A 49 -8.23 5.36 2.42
CA CYS A 49 -7.56 5.69 3.68
C CYS A 49 -6.44 4.69 4.01
N LEU A 50 -6.68 3.38 3.78
CA LEU A 50 -5.66 2.34 3.93
C LEU A 50 -4.45 2.61 3.03
N LEU A 51 -4.68 2.91 1.75
CA LEU A 51 -3.62 3.24 0.79
C LEU A 51 -2.86 4.51 1.19
N ALA A 52 -3.57 5.56 1.62
CA ALA A 52 -2.97 6.79 2.11
C ALA A 52 -2.10 6.57 3.36
N CYS A 53 -2.50 5.69 4.27
CA CYS A 53 -1.66 5.29 5.41
C CYS A 53 -0.36 4.63 4.94
N ALA A 54 -0.40 3.72 3.98
CA ALA A 54 0.79 3.09 3.44
C ALA A 54 1.74 4.12 2.77
N TYR A 55 1.19 5.06 2.00
CA TYR A 55 1.97 6.14 1.39
C TYR A 55 2.61 7.08 2.43
N LYS A 56 1.96 7.31 3.58
CA LYS A 56 2.56 8.07 4.67
C LYS A 56 3.73 7.35 5.32
N ILE A 57 3.61 6.03 5.52
CA ILE A 57 4.69 5.21 6.08
C ILE A 57 5.93 5.25 5.17
N GLU A 58 5.73 5.14 3.86
CA GLU A 58 6.82 5.20 2.86
C GLU A 58 7.34 6.62 2.60
N GLY A 59 6.74 7.65 3.21
CA GLY A 59 7.13 9.05 3.01
C GLY A 59 6.74 9.64 1.65
N VAL A 60 5.90 8.93 0.87
CA VAL A 60 5.36 9.41 -0.41
C VAL A 60 4.33 10.51 -0.20
N MET A 61 3.56 10.42 0.89
CA MET A 61 2.49 11.34 1.26
C MET A 61 2.76 11.94 2.63
N ASN A 62 2.46 13.22 2.81
CA ASN A 62 2.57 13.87 4.13
C ASN A 62 1.18 14.10 4.76
N SER A 63 1.13 14.81 5.88
CA SER A 63 -0.13 15.06 6.60
C SER A 63 -1.14 15.91 5.82
N LYS A 64 -0.69 16.66 4.80
CA LYS A 64 -1.54 17.50 3.93
C LYS A 64 -2.04 16.78 2.67
N GLY A 65 -1.65 15.52 2.47
CA GLY A 65 -1.88 14.76 1.24
C GLY A 65 -0.72 14.93 0.27
#